data_AF-A0A9X3NBH9-F1
#
_entry.id   AF-A0A9X3NBH9-F1
#
_cell.length_a   1.000
_cell.length_b   1.000
_cell.length_c   1.000
_cell.angle_alpha   90.00
_cell.angle_beta   90.00
_cell.angle_gamma   90.00
#
_symmetry.space_group_name_H-M   'P 1'
#
loop_
_entity.id
_entity.type
_entity.pdbx_description
1 polymer ?
#
loop_
_entity_poly.entity_id
_entity_poly.type
_entity_poly.pdbx_seq_one_letter_code
_entity_poly.pdbx_strand_id
1 'polypeptide(L)'
;MSSLSEPGWEALARDPQFLELVSSRRRFVAIGTAFYSAYLVAFLALLGFAKDFMSKEIAGISLALWGGFSICLLTVVMAWLYARRAGEWERMAQIVVEGAGRR
;
A
#
# COMPACT_ATOMS: atom_id res chain seq x y z
N MET A 1 30.36 13.63 -23.97
CA MET A 1 29.79 13.01 -22.75
C MET A 1 28.33 13.39 -22.68
N SER A 2 27.47 12.38 -22.64
CA SER A 2 26.03 12.40 -22.89
C SER A 2 25.25 13.41 -22.02
N SER A 3 24.92 14.57 -22.58
CA SER A 3 23.80 15.39 -22.15
C SER A 3 22.51 14.75 -22.65
N LEU A 4 22.11 13.64 -22.03
CA LEU A 4 20.69 13.31 -21.98
C LEU A 4 20.09 14.36 -21.07
N SER A 5 19.62 15.46 -21.66
CA SER A 5 18.74 16.41 -21.00
C SER A 5 17.68 15.57 -20.29
N GLU A 6 17.72 15.54 -18.95
CA GLU A 6 16.75 14.81 -18.15
C GLU A 6 15.36 15.17 -18.69
N PRO A 7 14.50 14.20 -19.08
CA PRO A 7 13.17 14.51 -19.55
C PRO A 7 12.51 15.37 -18.46
N GLY A 8 12.17 16.63 -18.79
CA GLY A 8 11.93 17.73 -17.84
C GLY A 8 11.07 17.35 -16.63
N TRP A 9 11.70 16.71 -15.65
CA TRP A 9 11.02 16.08 -14.51
C TRP A 9 10.40 17.15 -13.62
N GLU A 10 11.06 18.31 -13.53
CA GLU A 10 10.55 19.48 -12.83
C GLU A 10 9.31 20.09 -13.50
N ALA A 11 9.18 20.00 -14.83
CA ALA A 11 8.00 20.48 -15.56
C ALA A 11 6.83 19.49 -15.41
N LEU A 12 7.10 18.17 -15.49
CA LEU A 12 6.12 17.12 -15.20
C LEU A 12 5.67 17.12 -13.73
N ALA A 13 6.58 17.38 -12.78
CA ALA A 13 6.27 17.46 -11.36
C ALA A 13 5.36 18.65 -10.99
N ARG A 14 5.27 19.66 -11.86
CA ARG A 14 4.34 20.80 -11.72
C ARG A 14 2.99 20.55 -12.40
N ASP A 15 2.83 19.46 -13.15
CA ASP A 15 1.57 19.12 -13.77
C ASP A 15 0.53 18.76 -12.68
N PRO A 16 -0.60 19.47 -12.60
CA PRO A 16 -1.66 19.17 -11.63
C PRO A 16 -2.18 17.73 -11.74
N GLN A 17 -2.18 17.12 -12.94
CA GLN A 17 -2.59 15.72 -13.12
C GLN A 17 -1.59 14.73 -12.50
N PHE A 18 -0.30 15.03 -12.57
CA PHE A 18 0.75 14.22 -11.95
C PHE A 18 0.72 14.33 -10.42
N LEU A 19 0.48 15.52 -9.89
CA LEU A 19 0.34 15.75 -8.45
C LEU A 19 -0.90 15.04 -7.88
N GLU A 20 -2.02 15.05 -8.61
CA GLU A 20 -3.24 14.33 -8.22
C GLU A 20 -2.99 12.81 -8.14
N LEU A 21 -2.31 12.25 -9.14
CA LEU A 21 -1.89 10.85 -9.17
C LEU A 21 -1.05 10.46 -7.93
N VAL A 22 0.00 11.25 -7.66
CA VAL A 22 0.90 11.01 -6.53
C VAL A 22 0.17 11.15 -5.18
N SER A 23 -0.71 12.15 -5.05
CA SER A 23 -1.47 12.38 -3.82
C SER A 23 -2.46 11.24 -3.52
N SER A 24 -3.14 10.73 -4.55
CA SER A 24 -4.09 9.63 -4.45
C SER A 24 -3.39 8.34 -4.02
N ARG A 25 -2.27 8.02 -4.69
CA ARG A 25 -1.44 6.86 -4.35
C ARG A 25 -0.86 6.97 -2.93
N ARG A 26 -0.33 8.14 -2.56
CA ARG A 26 0.25 8.36 -1.23
C ARG A 26 -0.78 8.23 -0.13
N ARG A 27 -1.99 8.76 -0.31
CA ARG A 27 -3.06 8.66 0.69
C ARG A 27 -3.52 7.23 0.89
N PHE A 28 -3.67 6.48 -0.21
CA PHE A 28 -4.01 5.06 -0.15
C PHE A 28 -2.96 4.25 0.62
N VAL A 29 -1.68 4.41 0.27
CA VAL A 29 -0.58 3.70 0.94
C VAL A 29 -0.47 4.14 2.39
N ALA A 30 -0.53 5.43 2.70
CA ALA A 30 -0.40 5.92 4.07
C ALA A 30 -1.51 5.38 4.99
N ILE A 31 -2.77 5.36 4.52
CA ILE A 31 -3.89 4.78 5.28
C ILE A 31 -3.70 3.27 5.46
N GLY A 32 -3.33 2.55 4.39
CA GLY A 32 -3.07 1.10 4.45
C GLY A 32 -1.94 0.74 5.41
N THR A 33 -0.83 1.49 5.37
CA THR A 33 0.29 1.33 6.31
C THR A 33 -0.13 1.63 7.74
N ALA A 34 -0.83 2.74 7.99
CA ALA A 34 -1.30 3.06 9.35
C ALA A 34 -2.22 1.97 9.91
N PHE A 35 -3.15 1.47 9.11
CA PHE A 35 -4.05 0.37 9.51
C PHE A 35 -3.26 -0.91 9.82
N TYR A 36 -2.34 -1.30 8.93
CA TYR A 36 -1.53 -2.50 9.12
C TYR A 36 -0.62 -2.39 10.35
N SER A 37 0.02 -1.24 10.56
CA SER A 37 0.84 -0.98 11.74
C SER A 37 0.03 -1.05 13.03
N ALA A 38 -1.17 -0.46 13.05
CA ALA A 38 -2.06 -0.54 14.21
C ALA A 38 -2.47 -1.99 14.50
N TYR A 39 -2.80 -2.76 13.45
CA TYR A 39 -3.14 -4.18 13.58
C TYR A 39 -1.97 -5.01 14.11
N LEU A 40 -0.76 -4.78 13.58
CA LEU A 40 0.46 -5.46 14.01
C LEU A 40 0.77 -5.18 15.49
N VAL A 41 0.71 -3.92 15.91
CA VAL A 41 0.93 -3.54 17.32
C VAL A 41 -0.12 -4.16 18.23
N ALA A 42 -1.40 -4.14 17.83
CA ALA A 42 -2.46 -4.80 18.59
C ALA A 42 -2.19 -6.29 18.72
N PHE A 43 -1.83 -6.98 17.63
CA PHE A 43 -1.51 -8.40 17.64
C PHE A 43 -0.32 -8.73 18.55
N LEU A 44 0.77 -7.96 18.47
CA LEU A 44 1.93 -8.10 19.35
C LEU A 44 1.58 -7.84 20.82
N ALA A 45 0.74 -6.83 21.09
CA ALA A 45 0.26 -6.56 22.44
C ALA A 45 -0.58 -7.73 22.98
N LEU A 46 -1.49 -8.29 22.18
CA LEU A 46 -2.24 -9.50 22.57
C LEU A 46 -1.31 -10.68 22.83
N LEU A 47 -0.24 -10.84 22.04
CA LEU A 47 0.71 -11.94 22.18
C LEU A 47 1.52 -11.83 23.48
N GLY A 48 1.87 -10.59 23.88
CA GLY A 48 2.63 -10.32 25.09
C GLY A 48 1.79 -10.29 26.37
N PHE A 49 0.63 -9.64 26.34
CA PHE A 49 -0.19 -9.38 27.53
C PHE A 49 -1.31 -10.41 27.74
N ALA A 50 -1.82 -11.05 26.68
CA ALA A 50 -2.95 -11.96 26.75
C ALA A 50 -2.57 -13.38 26.32
N LYS A 51 -1.48 -13.89 26.89
CA LYS A 51 -0.96 -15.25 26.61
C LYS A 51 -2.01 -16.34 26.83
N ASP A 52 -2.79 -16.26 27.92
CA ASP A 52 -3.89 -17.18 28.20
C ASP A 52 -5.00 -17.16 27.14
N PHE A 53 -5.23 -16.01 26.49
CA PHE A 53 -6.21 -15.89 25.41
C PHE A 53 -5.65 -16.44 24.09
N MET A 54 -4.38 -16.20 23.81
CA MET A 54 -3.65 -16.72 22.64
C MET A 54 -3.44 -18.24 22.68
N SER A 55 -3.34 -18.81 23.90
CA SER A 55 -3.27 -20.25 24.14
C SER A 55 -4.60 -20.97 23.98
N LYS A 56 -5.73 -20.24 23.82
CA LYS A 56 -6.99 -20.89 23.48
C LYS A 56 -6.89 -21.48 22.08
N GLU A 57 -7.32 -22.73 21.98
CA GLU A 57 -7.39 -23.43 20.70
C GLU A 57 -8.80 -23.31 20.14
N ILE A 58 -8.89 -22.88 18.89
CA ILE A 58 -10.11 -22.96 18.08
C ILE A 58 -9.86 -23.99 16.99
N ALA A 59 -10.66 -25.04 16.97
CA ALA A 59 -10.56 -26.15 16.02
C ALA A 59 -9.18 -26.86 16.02
N GLY A 60 -8.56 -27.01 17.19
CA GLY A 60 -7.24 -27.66 17.34
C GLY A 60 -6.04 -26.81 16.91
N ILE A 61 -6.26 -25.52 16.62
CA ILE A 61 -5.22 -24.55 16.25
C ILE A 61 -5.26 -23.39 17.24
N SER A 62 -4.10 -22.96 17.73
CA SER A 62 -4.01 -21.84 18.67
C SER A 62 -4.49 -20.53 18.04
N LEU A 63 -5.09 -19.65 18.84
CA LEU A 63 -5.46 -18.30 18.42
C LEU A 63 -4.27 -17.52 17.86
N ALA A 64 -3.06 -17.79 18.37
CA ALA A 64 -1.82 -17.20 17.85
C ALA A 64 -1.57 -17.55 16.37
N LEU A 65 -1.80 -18.81 15.98
CA LEU A 65 -1.68 -19.25 14.59
C LEU A 65 -2.77 -18.62 13.71
N TRP A 66 -4.00 -18.52 14.21
CA TRP A 66 -5.07 -17.79 13.53
C TRP A 66 -4.76 -16.31 13.33
N GLY A 67 -4.14 -15.66 14.31
CA GLY A 67 -3.71 -14.27 14.20
C GLY A 67 -2.50 -14.08 13.27
N GLY A 68 -1.60 -15.06 13.19
CA GLY A 68 -0.58 -15.10 12.13
C GLY A 68 -1.20 -15.26 10.75
N PHE A 69 -2.20 -16.15 10.62
CA PHE A 69 -2.90 -16.34 9.36
C PHE A 69 -3.70 -15.10 8.93
N SER A 70 -4.34 -14.40 9.88
CA SER A 70 -5.09 -13.18 9.58
C SER A 70 -4.19 -12.05 9.10
N ILE A 71 -2.95 -11.94 9.60
CA ILE A 71 -1.99 -10.93 9.12
C ILE A 71 -1.52 -11.23 7.69
N CYS A 72 -1.32 -12.51 7.36
CA CYS A 72 -1.03 -12.94 5.99
C CYS A 72 -2.21 -12.61 5.07
N LEU A 73 -3.42 -12.97 5.49
CA LEU A 73 -4.64 -12.67 4.73
C LEU A 73 -4.82 -11.16 4.51
N LEU A 74 -4.61 -10.35 5.56
CA LEU A 74 -4.68 -8.90 5.49
C LEU A 74 -3.66 -8.33 4.48
N THR A 75 -2.43 -8.87 4.48
CA THR A 75 -1.38 -8.46 3.53
C THR A 75 -1.78 -8.77 2.10
N VAL A 76 -2.30 -9.97 1.84
CA VAL A 76 -2.78 -10.38 0.50
C VAL A 76 -3.94 -9.50 0.05
N VAL A 77 -4.91 -9.24 0.94
CA VAL A 77 -6.05 -8.35 0.64
C VAL A 77 -5.57 -6.94 0.32
N MET A 78 -4.59 -6.40 1.07
CA MET A 78 -4.02 -5.09 0.77
C MET A 78 -3.26 -5.05 -0.55
N ALA A 79 -2.47 -6.08 -0.85
CA ALA A 79 -1.76 -6.21 -2.11
C ALA A 79 -2.72 -6.35 -3.31
N TRP A 80 -3.87 -6.99 -3.12
CA TRP A 80 -4.92 -7.07 -4.12
C TRP A 80 -5.64 -5.73 -4.33
N LEU A 81 -6.01 -5.04 -3.25
CA LEU A 81 -6.64 -3.71 -3.30
C LEU A 81 -5.72 -2.67 -3.97
N TYR A 82 -4.50 -2.54 -3.45
CA TYR A 82 -3.26 -2.66 -4.22
C TYR A 82 -3.33 -2.51 -5.75
N ALA A 83 -3.16 -3.68 -6.37
CA ALA A 83 -3.17 -3.90 -7.80
C ALA A 83 -4.46 -3.40 -8.48
N ARG A 84 -5.61 -3.51 -7.80
CA ARG A 84 -6.89 -3.05 -8.36
C ARG A 84 -6.91 -1.52 -8.53
N ARG A 85 -6.33 -0.77 -7.60
CA ARG A 85 -6.16 0.70 -7.69
C ARG A 85 -5.03 1.10 -8.62
N ALA A 86 -4.00 0.26 -8.75
CA ALA A 86 -2.90 0.50 -9.67
C ALA A 86 -3.37 0.63 -11.13
N GLY A 87 -4.42 -0.09 -11.55
CA GLY A 87 -5.01 0.07 -12.89
C GLY A 87 -5.58 1.47 -13.15
N GLU A 88 -6.16 2.13 -12.14
CA GLU A 88 -6.63 3.53 -12.26
C GLU A 88 -5.44 4.49 -12.41
N TRP A 89 -4.36 4.24 -11.66
CA TRP A 89 -3.14 5.05 -11.70
C TRP A 89 -2.37 4.88 -13.02
N GLU A 90 -2.33 3.68 -13.58
CA GLU A 90 -1.69 3.40 -14.87
C GLU A 90 -2.36 4.20 -15.99
N ARG A 91 -3.70 4.26 -15.98
CA ARG A 91 -4.47 5.05 -16.95
C ARG A 91 -4.17 6.55 -16.84
N MET A 92 -4.10 7.06 -15.61
CA MET A 92 -3.74 8.46 -15.37
C MET A 92 -2.29 8.76 -15.79
N ALA A 93 -1.37 7.82 -15.56
CA ALA A 93 0.01 7.94 -16.00
C ALA A 93 0.12 7.98 -17.54
N GLN A 94 -0.64 7.14 -18.25
CA GLN A 94 -0.68 7.17 -19.72
C GLN A 94 -1.16 8.52 -20.27
N ILE A 95 -2.17 9.13 -19.65
CA ILE A 95 -2.68 10.46 -20.05
C ILE A 95 -1.58 11.53 -19.92
N VAL A 96 -0.82 11.51 -18.81
CA VAL A 96 0.29 12.45 -18.57
C VAL A 96 1.43 12.24 -19.58
N VAL A 97 1.79 10.99 -19.87
CA VAL A 97 2.85 10.65 -20.85
C VAL A 97 2.45 11.05 -22.27
N GLU A 98 1.20 10.79 -22.69
CA GLU A 98 0.70 11.20 -24.01
C GLU A 98 0.62 12.73 -24.15
N GLY A 99 0.26 13.44 -23.08
CA GLY A 99 0.24 14.91 -23.05
C GLY A 99 1.63 15.53 -23.13
N ALA A 100 2.62 14.91 -22.47
CA ALA A 100 4.01 15.34 -22.51
C ALA A 100 4.68 15.09 -23.87
N GLY A 101 4.31 14.02 -24.59
CA GLY A 101 4.84 13.72 -25.93
C GLY A 101 4.26 14.58 -27.07
N ARG A 102 3.22 15.37 -26.79
CA ARG A 102 2.54 16.23 -27.78
C ARG A 102 2.96 17.71 -27.73
N ARG A 103 3.85 18.08 -26.79
CA ARG A 103 4.39 19.44 -26.61
C ARG A 103 5.88 19.48 -26.94
#